data_AF-A0A9N9JG81-F1
#
_entry.id   AF-A0A9N9JG81-F1
#
_cell.length_a   1.000
_cell.length_b   1.000
_cell.length_c   1.000
_cell.angle_alpha   90.00
_cell.angle_beta   90.00
_cell.angle_gamma   90.00
#
_symmetry.space_group_name_H-M   'P 1'
#
loop_
_entity.id
_entity.type
_entity.pdbx_description
1 polymer ?
#
loop_
_entity_poly.entity_id
_entity_poly.type
_entity_poly.pdbx_seq_one_letter_code
_entity_poly.pdbx_strand_id
1 'polypeptide(L)'
;MWPSLLRKAKAGGINIIETYVFWNLHEPVRGTYDFTTDSANLPYFIQLCKELDLYVCLRIGPYVCAEWNFGGFPVWLKHLPGVELRTNNEVYLREMKRFTSKVVDIVRPFLPDKAGPVILLQIENEYSSISDAYGEEGVKYTEECGRFVNELNLSALWFMCRQPYNVPGIINTLNDFYCHPFIDDHRKNFPTAPAMWTEHWPGWFRWFGHAKPTRPTEDVVYAVTYWFAKGGCFHAYYMYHGGTNFGRWAGGPYITTSYDYDVMLDEYGLERYPKYHHTKRLHDILFQFEDV
;
A
#
# COMPACT_ATOMS: atom_id res chain seq x y z
N MET A 1 -15.83 11.52 -4.55
CA MET A 1 -15.15 12.00 -3.33
C MET A 1 -13.66 12.32 -3.55
N TRP A 2 -12.95 11.60 -4.42
CA TRP A 2 -11.49 11.70 -4.57
C TRP A 2 -10.92 13.13 -4.67
N PRO A 3 -11.43 14.05 -5.52
CA PRO A 3 -10.82 15.40 -5.59
C PRO A 3 -10.87 16.15 -4.26
N SER A 4 -11.91 15.95 -3.44
CA SER A 4 -12.01 16.60 -2.13
C SER A 4 -11.04 15.97 -1.12
N LEU A 5 -10.94 14.63 -1.09
CA LEU A 5 -10.05 13.91 -0.19
C LEU A 5 -8.58 14.24 -0.49
N LEU A 6 -8.20 14.22 -1.77
CA LEU A 6 -6.83 14.51 -2.21
C LEU A 6 -6.43 15.96 -1.89
N ARG A 7 -7.33 16.93 -2.07
CA ARG A 7 -7.08 18.33 -1.65
C ARG A 7 -6.89 18.46 -0.15
N LYS A 8 -7.68 17.74 0.66
CA LYS A 8 -7.53 17.73 2.13
C LYS A 8 -6.23 17.07 2.57
N ALA A 9 -5.83 15.98 1.90
CA ALA A 9 -4.54 15.33 2.13
C ALA A 9 -3.38 16.29 1.81
N LYS A 10 -3.38 16.93 0.63
CA LYS A 10 -2.38 17.94 0.27
C LYS A 10 -2.35 19.10 1.26
N ALA A 11 -3.51 19.66 1.60
CA ALA A 11 -3.62 20.72 2.60
C ALA A 11 -3.20 20.28 4.02
N GLY A 12 -3.19 18.97 4.28
CA GLY A 12 -2.70 18.35 5.52
C GLY A 12 -1.21 18.05 5.51
N GLY A 13 -0.46 18.43 4.46
CA GLY A 13 0.97 18.18 4.35
C GLY A 13 1.35 16.83 3.73
N ILE A 14 0.42 16.14 3.08
CA ILE A 14 0.74 14.90 2.34
C ILE A 14 1.31 15.26 0.97
N ASN A 15 2.47 14.70 0.63
CA ASN A 15 3.13 14.85 -0.68
C ASN A 15 3.04 13.58 -1.56
N ILE A 16 2.65 12.45 -0.98
CA ILE A 16 2.49 11.17 -1.67
C ILE A 16 1.21 10.44 -1.23
N ILE A 17 0.47 9.92 -2.21
CA ILE A 17 -0.72 9.12 -1.99
C ILE A 17 -0.38 7.65 -2.20
N GLU A 18 -0.58 6.85 -1.16
CA GLU A 18 -0.44 5.40 -1.23
C GLU A 18 -1.81 4.74 -1.43
N THR A 19 -1.90 3.78 -2.35
CA THR A 19 -3.09 2.94 -2.51
C THR A 19 -2.73 1.55 -2.99
N TYR A 20 -3.53 0.58 -2.55
CA TYR A 20 -3.54 -0.76 -3.14
C TYR A 20 -4.26 -0.79 -4.49
N VAL A 21 -3.98 -1.84 -5.28
CA VAL A 21 -4.77 -2.24 -6.45
C VAL A 21 -5.50 -3.54 -6.13
N PHE A 22 -6.83 -3.51 -6.20
CA PHE A 22 -7.67 -4.66 -5.82
C PHE A 22 -7.97 -5.54 -7.03
N TRP A 23 -7.26 -6.66 -7.19
CA TRP A 23 -7.41 -7.54 -8.36
C TRP A 23 -8.86 -7.99 -8.59
N ASN A 24 -9.57 -8.40 -7.53
CA ASN A 24 -10.96 -8.83 -7.64
C ASN A 24 -11.93 -7.74 -8.10
N LEU A 25 -11.64 -6.47 -7.83
CA LEU A 25 -12.39 -5.34 -8.35
C LEU A 25 -12.15 -5.17 -9.84
N HIS A 26 -10.90 -5.30 -10.27
CA HIS A 26 -10.48 -5.05 -11.64
C HIS A 26 -10.67 -6.24 -12.58
N GLU A 27 -10.76 -7.47 -12.09
CA GLU A 27 -10.96 -8.68 -12.89
C GLU A 27 -11.99 -9.62 -12.22
N PRO A 28 -13.26 -9.18 -12.07
CA PRO A 28 -14.29 -9.97 -11.40
C PRO A 28 -14.60 -11.28 -12.13
N VAL A 29 -14.38 -11.30 -13.45
CA VAL A 29 -14.45 -12.48 -14.32
C VAL A 29 -13.10 -12.62 -15.03
N ARG A 30 -12.51 -13.82 -14.99
CA ARG A 30 -11.20 -14.10 -15.60
C ARG A 30 -11.15 -13.61 -17.05
N GLY A 31 -10.17 -12.78 -17.37
CA GLY A 31 -9.93 -12.17 -18.68
C GLY A 31 -10.75 -10.92 -18.98
N THR A 32 -11.68 -10.52 -18.10
CA THR A 32 -12.52 -9.33 -18.28
C THR A 32 -12.11 -8.26 -17.27
N TYR A 33 -11.53 -7.17 -17.78
CA TYR A 33 -10.96 -6.11 -16.95
C TYR A 33 -11.86 -4.87 -16.88
N ASP A 34 -11.93 -4.25 -15.70
CA ASP A 34 -12.51 -2.91 -15.52
C ASP A 34 -11.51 -1.98 -14.83
N PHE A 35 -11.14 -0.92 -15.55
CA PHE A 35 -10.32 0.19 -15.07
C PHE A 35 -10.93 1.54 -15.43
N THR A 36 -12.24 1.58 -15.69
CA THR A 36 -12.90 2.75 -16.28
C THR A 36 -14.14 3.18 -15.53
N THR A 37 -14.79 2.27 -14.80
CA THR A 37 -15.99 2.61 -14.04
C THR A 37 -15.64 3.11 -12.64
N ASP A 38 -16.32 4.18 -12.22
CA ASP A 38 -16.38 4.68 -10.84
C ASP A 38 -15.11 4.42 -9.99
N SER A 39 -15.21 3.58 -8.95
CA SER A 39 -14.13 3.28 -8.02
C SER A 39 -13.02 2.40 -8.61
N ALA A 40 -13.26 1.74 -9.75
CA ALA A 40 -12.25 0.95 -10.47
C ALA A 40 -11.41 1.81 -11.44
N ASN A 41 -11.73 3.09 -11.65
CA ASN A 41 -11.01 3.95 -12.58
C ASN A 41 -9.66 4.45 -12.03
N LEU A 42 -8.69 3.52 -11.94
CA LEU A 42 -7.32 3.77 -11.49
C LEU A 42 -6.60 4.86 -12.32
N PRO A 43 -6.67 4.89 -13.67
CA PRO A 43 -6.03 5.96 -14.45
C PRO A 43 -6.54 7.35 -14.06
N TYR A 44 -7.85 7.50 -13.87
CA TYR A 44 -8.43 8.77 -13.46
C TYR A 44 -7.98 9.15 -12.05
N PHE A 45 -7.93 8.20 -11.11
CA PHE A 45 -7.41 8.46 -9.77
C PHE A 45 -5.96 8.96 -9.79
N ILE A 46 -5.07 8.30 -10.54
CA ILE A 46 -3.66 8.70 -10.68
C ILE A 46 -3.54 10.08 -11.37
N GLN A 47 -4.38 10.32 -12.38
CA GLN A 47 -4.45 11.62 -13.06
C GLN A 47 -4.83 12.75 -12.10
N LEU A 48 -5.80 12.52 -11.20
CA LEU A 48 -6.15 13.50 -10.16
C LEU A 48 -4.98 13.78 -9.20
N CYS A 49 -4.21 12.75 -8.81
CA CYS A 49 -3.00 12.95 -8.01
C CYS A 49 -1.98 13.80 -8.76
N LYS A 50 -1.76 13.55 -10.06
CA LYS A 50 -0.88 14.36 -10.91
C LYS A 50 -1.32 15.83 -10.97
N GLU A 51 -2.61 16.09 -11.21
CA GLU A 51 -3.17 17.44 -11.28
C GLU A 51 -3.06 18.21 -9.96
N LEU A 52 -3.05 17.48 -8.85
CA LEU A 52 -2.86 18.03 -7.52
C LEU A 52 -1.39 18.04 -7.11
N ASP A 53 -0.45 17.66 -7.97
CA ASP A 53 0.98 17.62 -7.67
C ASP A 53 1.23 16.81 -6.37
N LEU A 54 0.74 15.57 -6.42
CA LEU A 54 0.95 14.53 -5.42
C LEU A 54 1.62 13.34 -6.11
N TYR A 55 2.70 12.84 -5.52
CA TYR A 55 3.27 11.57 -5.93
C TYR A 55 2.32 10.41 -5.61
N VAL A 56 2.57 9.25 -6.19
CA VAL A 56 1.81 8.02 -5.97
C VAL A 56 2.75 6.87 -5.63
N CYS A 57 2.43 6.18 -4.53
CA CYS A 57 2.93 4.86 -4.17
C CYS A 57 1.84 3.84 -4.50
N LEU A 58 2.05 3.00 -5.51
CA LEU A 58 1.05 2.05 -5.97
C LEU A 58 1.39 0.63 -5.52
N ARG A 59 0.61 0.09 -4.60
CA ARG A 59 0.81 -1.25 -4.05
C ARG A 59 -0.01 -2.25 -4.86
N ILE A 60 0.62 -2.83 -5.88
CA ILE A 60 -0.09 -3.61 -6.91
C ILE A 60 -0.59 -4.96 -6.37
N GLY A 61 0.12 -5.54 -5.39
CA GLY A 61 -0.19 -6.87 -4.86
C GLY A 61 0.55 -7.95 -5.65
N PRO A 62 -0.07 -9.10 -6.01
CA PRO A 62 -1.50 -9.25 -6.25
C PRO A 62 -2.33 -9.54 -4.99
N TYR A 63 -1.71 -10.05 -3.93
CA TYR A 63 -2.30 -10.09 -2.61
C TYR A 63 -2.06 -8.75 -1.92
N VAL A 64 -3.10 -8.16 -1.34
CA VAL A 64 -3.02 -6.85 -0.68
C VAL A 64 -3.41 -6.89 0.79
N CYS A 65 -3.94 -8.02 1.29
CA CYS A 65 -4.58 -8.10 2.60
C CYS A 65 -5.70 -7.05 2.74
N ALA A 66 -5.34 -5.86 3.23
CA ALA A 66 -6.09 -4.62 3.25
C ALA A 66 -7.47 -4.70 3.92
N GLU A 67 -7.67 -5.70 4.80
CA GLU A 67 -8.99 -6.03 5.33
C GLU A 67 -10.03 -6.11 4.20
N TRP A 68 -9.62 -6.60 3.03
CA TRP A 68 -10.41 -6.65 1.82
C TRP A 68 -10.80 -8.09 1.47
N ASN A 69 -11.88 -8.24 0.71
CA ASN A 69 -12.44 -9.56 0.43
C ASN A 69 -11.40 -10.44 -0.27
N PHE A 70 -11.19 -11.62 0.31
CA PHE A 70 -10.21 -12.61 -0.14
C PHE A 70 -8.79 -12.02 -0.37
N GLY A 71 -8.43 -10.97 0.39
CA GLY A 71 -7.13 -10.30 0.31
C GLY A 71 -6.85 -9.64 -1.03
N GLY A 72 -7.90 -9.31 -1.79
CA GLY A 72 -7.80 -8.74 -3.15
C GLY A 72 -7.86 -9.78 -4.26
N PHE A 73 -7.72 -11.08 -3.97
CA PHE A 73 -7.79 -12.09 -5.03
C PHE A 73 -9.21 -12.25 -5.58
N PRO A 74 -9.37 -12.42 -6.90
CA PRO A 74 -10.65 -12.84 -7.46
C PRO A 74 -10.94 -14.29 -7.07
N VAL A 75 -12.19 -14.58 -6.71
CA VAL A 75 -12.60 -15.93 -6.24
C VAL A 75 -12.35 -17.01 -7.28
N TRP A 76 -12.50 -16.69 -8.58
CA TRP A 76 -12.25 -17.64 -9.67
C TRP A 76 -10.80 -18.17 -9.67
N LEU A 77 -9.84 -17.42 -9.12
CA LEU A 77 -8.44 -17.82 -9.07
C LEU A 77 -8.25 -19.11 -8.26
N LYS A 78 -8.97 -19.25 -7.14
CA LYS A 78 -8.96 -20.45 -6.29
C LYS A 78 -9.49 -21.70 -7.00
N HIS A 79 -10.29 -21.53 -8.04
CA HIS A 79 -10.94 -22.63 -8.76
C HIS A 79 -10.12 -23.11 -9.98
N LEU A 80 -8.95 -22.53 -10.24
CA LEU A 80 -8.08 -23.02 -11.29
C LEU A 80 -7.48 -24.38 -10.90
N PRO A 81 -7.48 -25.38 -11.81
CA PRO A 81 -6.86 -26.68 -11.53
C PRO A 81 -5.38 -26.53 -11.17
N GLY A 82 -4.98 -27.13 -10.04
CA GLY A 82 -3.58 -27.14 -9.58
C GLY A 82 -3.06 -25.81 -9.04
N VAL A 83 -3.93 -24.83 -8.78
CA VAL A 83 -3.51 -23.54 -8.22
C VAL A 83 -3.18 -23.66 -6.73
N GLU A 84 -2.03 -23.13 -6.36
CA GLU A 84 -1.67 -22.85 -4.97
C GLU A 84 -1.27 -21.39 -4.88
N LEU A 85 -1.98 -20.64 -4.04
CA LEU A 85 -1.82 -19.18 -3.97
C LEU A 85 -0.56 -18.81 -3.19
N ARG A 86 0.05 -17.69 -3.56
CA ARG A 86 1.19 -17.07 -2.86
C ARG A 86 2.34 -18.04 -2.62
N THR A 87 2.66 -18.87 -3.61
CA THR A 87 3.81 -19.77 -3.59
C THR A 87 4.36 -19.95 -5.00
N ASN A 88 5.45 -20.69 -5.16
CA ASN A 88 6.11 -20.98 -6.43
C ASN A 88 5.32 -22.03 -7.23
N ASN A 89 4.07 -21.70 -7.54
CA ASN A 89 3.14 -22.52 -8.30
C ASN A 89 2.95 -21.88 -9.69
N GLU A 90 3.21 -22.66 -10.75
CA GLU A 90 3.19 -22.15 -12.12
C GLU A 90 1.84 -21.53 -12.52
N VAL A 91 0.73 -22.14 -12.08
CA VAL A 91 -0.62 -21.65 -12.37
C VAL A 91 -0.84 -20.28 -11.73
N TYR A 92 -0.50 -20.14 -10.45
CA TYR A 92 -0.62 -18.89 -9.72
C TYR A 92 0.33 -17.81 -10.28
N LEU A 93 1.61 -18.14 -10.49
CA LEU A 93 2.60 -17.21 -11.01
C LEU A 93 2.20 -16.64 -12.38
N ARG A 94 1.65 -17.47 -13.27
CA ARG A 94 1.14 -17.02 -14.57
C ARG A 94 0.00 -16.01 -14.43
N GLU A 95 -0.95 -16.26 -13.54
CA GLU A 95 -2.08 -15.33 -13.34
C GLU A 95 -1.64 -14.05 -12.62
N MET A 96 -0.77 -14.16 -11.61
CA MET A 96 -0.15 -13.02 -10.92
C MET A 96 0.57 -12.11 -11.93
N LYS A 97 1.45 -12.69 -12.76
CA LYS A 97 2.17 -11.94 -13.78
C LYS A 97 1.22 -11.31 -14.80
N ARG A 98 0.17 -12.02 -15.23
CA ARG A 98 -0.82 -11.46 -16.16
C ARG A 98 -1.48 -10.21 -15.59
N PHE A 99 -1.94 -10.28 -14.34
CA PHE A 99 -2.60 -9.16 -13.70
C PHE A 99 -1.64 -7.99 -13.43
N THR A 100 -0.46 -8.27 -12.86
CA THR A 100 0.55 -7.24 -12.60
C THR A 100 1.00 -6.56 -13.89
N SER A 101 1.25 -7.30 -14.98
CA SER A 101 1.54 -6.72 -16.30
C SER A 101 0.40 -5.84 -16.81
N LYS A 102 -0.85 -6.25 -16.63
CA LYS A 102 -2.01 -5.44 -17.02
C LYS A 102 -2.06 -4.10 -16.29
N VAL A 103 -1.80 -4.10 -14.98
CA VAL A 103 -1.72 -2.88 -14.18
C VAL A 103 -0.53 -2.02 -14.63
N VAL A 104 0.63 -2.64 -14.87
CA VAL A 104 1.85 -1.96 -15.36
C VAL A 104 1.61 -1.26 -16.69
N ASP A 105 0.93 -1.90 -17.64
CA ASP A 105 0.60 -1.28 -18.93
C ASP A 105 -0.28 -0.03 -18.77
N ILE A 106 -1.21 -0.07 -17.81
CA ILE A 106 -2.09 1.05 -17.49
C ILE A 106 -1.32 2.20 -16.85
N VAL A 107 -0.37 1.91 -15.95
CA VAL A 107 0.36 2.95 -15.20
C VAL A 107 1.62 3.45 -15.91
N ARG A 108 2.06 2.78 -16.98
CA ARG A 108 3.25 3.15 -17.75
C ARG A 108 3.29 4.63 -18.18
N PRO A 109 2.18 5.27 -18.63
CA PRO A 109 2.17 6.70 -18.95
C PRO A 109 2.34 7.62 -17.74
N PHE A 110 2.21 7.09 -16.52
CA PHE A 110 2.26 7.81 -15.26
C PHE A 110 3.58 7.57 -14.49
N LEU A 111 4.57 6.94 -15.12
CA LEU A 111 5.88 6.68 -14.53
C LEU A 111 6.81 7.92 -14.61
N PRO A 112 7.90 7.96 -13.82
CA PRO A 112 8.79 9.12 -13.72
C PRO A 112 9.43 9.54 -15.04
N ASP A 113 9.81 8.59 -15.90
CA ASP A 113 10.38 8.87 -17.22
C ASP A 113 9.39 9.52 -18.19
N LYS A 114 8.10 9.54 -17.85
CA LYS A 114 7.01 10.25 -18.52
C LYS A 114 6.52 11.47 -17.73
N ALA A 115 7.30 11.94 -16.76
CA ALA A 115 6.91 13.00 -15.82
C ALA A 115 5.55 12.71 -15.16
N GLY A 116 5.32 11.45 -14.80
CA GLY A 116 4.14 11.01 -14.09
C GLY A 116 4.39 10.85 -12.58
N PRO A 117 3.32 10.79 -11.78
CA PRO A 117 3.43 10.83 -10.31
C PRO A 117 3.79 9.48 -9.67
N VAL A 118 3.74 8.35 -10.38
CA VAL A 118 3.89 7.01 -9.78
C VAL A 118 5.37 6.68 -9.58
N ILE A 119 5.91 6.97 -8.39
CA ILE A 119 7.35 6.84 -8.11
C ILE A 119 7.73 5.55 -7.37
N LEU A 120 6.76 4.90 -6.71
CA LEU A 120 6.97 3.69 -5.92
C LEU A 120 5.93 2.64 -6.31
N LEU A 121 6.36 1.38 -6.42
CA LEU A 121 5.53 0.23 -6.74
C LEU A 121 5.78 -0.91 -5.75
N GLN A 122 4.73 -1.56 -5.25
CA GLN A 122 4.87 -2.77 -4.42
C GLN A 122 4.45 -4.01 -5.19
N ILE A 123 5.26 -5.07 -5.05
CA ILE A 123 4.92 -6.45 -5.42
C ILE A 123 4.73 -7.25 -4.12
N GLU A 124 3.74 -8.14 -4.10
CA GLU A 124 3.26 -8.86 -2.91
C GLU A 124 2.81 -7.98 -1.74
N ASN A 125 2.44 -8.59 -0.61
CA ASN A 125 2.20 -7.88 0.64
C ASN A 125 2.45 -8.75 1.88
N GLU A 126 3.33 -8.30 2.78
CA GLU A 126 3.63 -8.93 4.08
C GLU A 126 3.85 -10.45 4.03
N TYR A 127 4.71 -10.89 3.12
CA TYR A 127 4.91 -12.32 2.87
C TYR A 127 5.49 -13.09 4.07
N SER A 128 6.19 -12.39 4.99
CA SER A 128 6.67 -12.99 6.25
C SER A 128 5.58 -13.65 7.08
N SER A 129 4.32 -13.22 6.95
CA SER A 129 3.18 -13.82 7.67
C SER A 129 2.91 -15.28 7.28
N ILE A 130 3.37 -15.72 6.10
CA ILE A 130 3.07 -17.05 5.54
C ILE A 130 4.30 -17.78 5.02
N SER A 131 5.45 -17.12 4.90
CA SER A 131 6.64 -17.66 4.24
C SER A 131 7.08 -19.01 4.80
N ASP A 132 7.02 -19.15 6.13
CA ASP A 132 7.45 -20.36 6.84
C ASP A 132 6.59 -21.58 6.47
N ALA A 133 5.31 -21.38 6.15
CA ALA A 133 4.42 -22.46 5.73
C ALA A 133 4.78 -23.03 4.35
N TYR A 134 5.45 -22.24 3.51
CA TYR A 134 5.86 -22.63 2.16
C TYR A 134 7.33 -23.03 2.05
N GLY A 135 8.14 -22.78 3.08
CA GLY A 135 9.56 -23.16 3.11
C GLY A 135 10.33 -22.68 1.89
N GLU A 136 11.05 -23.60 1.23
CA GLU A 136 11.86 -23.30 0.04
C GLU A 136 11.02 -22.77 -1.14
N GLU A 137 9.78 -23.22 -1.30
CA GLU A 137 8.91 -22.71 -2.37
C GLU A 137 8.49 -21.26 -2.11
N GLY A 138 8.43 -20.84 -0.84
CA GLY A 138 8.23 -19.44 -0.48
C GLY A 138 9.42 -18.55 -0.83
N VAL A 139 10.65 -19.06 -0.68
CA VAL A 139 11.86 -18.34 -1.12
C VAL A 139 11.84 -18.17 -2.63
N LYS A 140 11.68 -19.27 -3.38
CA LYS A 140 11.63 -19.27 -4.86
C LYS A 140 10.54 -18.35 -5.39
N TYR A 141 9.38 -18.31 -4.73
CA TYR A 141 8.29 -17.40 -5.08
C TYR A 141 8.70 -15.93 -5.00
N THR A 142 9.38 -15.54 -3.93
CA THR A 142 9.79 -14.14 -3.72
C THR A 142 10.91 -13.73 -4.67
N GLU A 143 11.84 -14.65 -4.98
CA GLU A 143 12.86 -14.46 -6.01
C GLU A 143 12.23 -14.30 -7.40
N GLU A 144 11.22 -15.11 -7.72
CA GLU A 144 10.44 -15.00 -8.96
C GLU A 144 9.70 -13.67 -9.06
N CYS A 145 9.09 -13.19 -7.97
CA CYS A 145 8.47 -11.87 -7.92
C CYS A 145 9.49 -10.76 -8.23
N GLY A 146 10.66 -10.80 -7.57
CA GLY A 146 11.74 -9.84 -7.80
C GLY A 146 12.27 -9.86 -9.23
N ARG A 147 12.58 -11.05 -9.76
CA ARG A 147 13.03 -11.21 -11.15
C ARG A 147 12.00 -10.67 -12.14
N PHE A 148 10.73 -11.04 -11.98
CA PHE A 148 9.67 -10.58 -12.85
C PHE A 148 9.56 -9.05 -12.88
N VAL A 149 9.52 -8.38 -11.72
CA VAL A 149 9.36 -6.92 -11.71
C VAL A 149 10.61 -6.18 -12.18
N ASN A 150 11.79 -6.75 -11.98
CA ASN A 150 13.04 -6.22 -12.54
C ASN A 150 13.06 -6.34 -14.07
N GLU A 151 12.55 -7.44 -14.64
CA GLU A 151 12.43 -7.64 -16.10
C GLU A 151 11.48 -6.62 -16.77
N LEU A 152 10.49 -6.09 -16.02
CA LEU A 152 9.62 -5.04 -16.52
C LEU A 152 10.35 -3.71 -16.79
N ASN A 153 11.52 -3.50 -16.18
CA ASN A 153 12.43 -2.37 -16.38
C ASN A 153 11.71 -1.01 -16.35
N LEU A 154 11.03 -0.73 -15.23
CA LEU A 154 10.28 0.51 -15.02
C LEU A 154 11.16 1.57 -14.37
N SER A 155 10.85 2.85 -14.60
CA SER A 155 11.59 3.96 -13.97
C SER A 155 11.16 4.26 -12.52
N ALA A 156 10.11 3.60 -12.02
CA ALA A 156 9.70 3.65 -10.62
C ALA A 156 10.43 2.57 -9.81
N LEU A 157 10.64 2.82 -8.51
CA LEU A 157 11.31 1.88 -7.62
C LEU A 157 10.33 0.83 -7.10
N TRP A 158 10.81 -0.41 -6.99
CA TRP A 158 10.05 -1.51 -6.41
C TRP A 158 10.41 -1.75 -4.96
N PHE A 159 9.40 -2.09 -4.16
CA PHE A 159 9.59 -2.46 -2.77
C PHE A 159 8.69 -3.64 -2.37
N MET A 160 9.01 -4.24 -1.23
CA MET A 160 8.18 -5.23 -0.53
C MET A 160 8.12 -4.86 0.96
N CYS A 161 6.95 -4.98 1.58
CA CYS A 161 6.76 -4.75 3.01
C CYS A 161 6.78 -6.07 3.79
N ARG A 162 7.39 -6.05 4.98
CA ARG A 162 7.59 -7.22 5.85
C ARG A 162 8.03 -8.46 5.06
N GLN A 163 9.07 -8.32 4.24
CA GLN A 163 9.58 -9.38 3.39
C GLN A 163 10.77 -10.04 4.10
N PRO A 164 10.68 -11.35 4.44
CA PRO A 164 11.67 -12.02 5.28
C PRO A 164 12.98 -12.32 4.57
N TYR A 165 13.01 -12.21 3.24
CA TYR A 165 14.15 -12.54 2.40
C TYR A 165 14.70 -11.30 1.71
N ASN A 166 16.00 -11.29 1.45
CA ASN A 166 16.60 -10.29 0.57
C ASN A 166 16.25 -10.63 -0.88
N VAL A 167 15.47 -9.77 -1.53
CA VAL A 167 15.10 -9.92 -2.94
C VAL A 167 15.88 -8.88 -3.76
N PRO A 168 16.81 -9.30 -4.63
CA PRO A 168 17.66 -8.36 -5.37
C PRO A 168 16.87 -7.32 -6.17
N GLY A 169 17.29 -6.05 -6.07
CA GLY A 169 16.65 -4.93 -6.77
C GLY A 169 15.37 -4.40 -6.12
N ILE A 170 14.95 -4.97 -4.98
CA ILE A 170 13.72 -4.60 -4.29
C ILE A 170 14.03 -4.00 -2.92
N ILE A 171 13.45 -2.84 -2.61
CA ILE A 171 13.61 -2.19 -1.32
C ILE A 171 12.77 -2.91 -0.27
N ASN A 172 13.40 -3.26 0.85
CA ASN A 172 12.72 -3.88 1.98
C ASN A 172 12.15 -2.81 2.93
N THR A 173 10.87 -2.92 3.29
CA THR A 173 10.14 -1.91 4.09
C THR A 173 9.41 -2.55 5.26
N LEU A 174 9.02 -1.75 6.25
CA LEU A 174 8.33 -2.23 7.46
C LEU A 174 6.95 -1.60 7.64
N ASN A 175 6.04 -2.40 8.18
CA ASN A 175 4.70 -2.04 8.62
C ASN A 175 4.60 -2.33 10.11
N ASP A 176 4.22 -1.33 10.91
CA ASP A 176 3.94 -1.49 12.33
C ASP A 176 3.30 -0.19 12.90
N PHE A 177 2.97 -0.19 14.19
CA PHE A 177 2.69 1.02 14.96
C PHE A 177 3.93 1.90 15.15
N TYR A 178 5.12 1.28 15.17
CA TYR A 178 6.42 1.96 15.27
C TYR A 178 7.49 1.22 14.46
N CYS A 179 8.09 1.91 13.49
CA CYS A 179 9.17 1.33 12.67
C CYS A 179 10.57 1.87 12.99
N HIS A 180 10.73 2.83 13.90
CA HIS A 180 12.06 3.40 14.20
C HIS A 180 13.14 2.37 14.60
N PRO A 181 12.85 1.23 15.29
CA PRO A 181 13.90 0.24 15.60
C PRO A 181 14.46 -0.47 14.35
N PHE A 182 13.70 -0.50 13.26
CA PHE A 182 14.12 -1.14 12.01
C PHE A 182 15.23 -0.37 11.28
N ILE A 183 15.38 0.94 11.54
CA ILE A 183 16.31 1.79 10.78
C ILE A 183 17.76 1.31 10.91
N ASP A 184 18.20 0.99 12.13
CA ASP A 184 19.60 0.64 12.38
C ASP A 184 19.98 -0.70 11.72
N ASP A 185 19.13 -1.72 11.87
CA ASP A 185 19.32 -3.02 11.22
C ASP A 185 19.17 -2.91 9.69
N HIS A 186 18.25 -2.08 9.20
CA HIS A 186 18.07 -1.85 7.77
C HIS A 186 19.32 -1.21 7.15
N ARG A 187 19.86 -0.14 7.73
CA ARG A 187 21.08 0.52 7.23
C ARG A 187 22.29 -0.40 7.27
N LYS A 188 22.39 -1.27 8.27
CA LYS A 188 23.47 -2.25 8.36
C LYS A 188 23.41 -3.27 7.23
N ASN A 189 22.22 -3.78 6.92
CA ASN A 189 22.03 -4.85 5.94
C ASN A 189 21.86 -4.33 4.49
N PHE A 190 21.36 -3.10 4.34
CA PHE A 190 21.04 -2.45 3.06
C PHE A 190 21.54 -0.99 3.06
N PRO A 191 22.85 -0.75 3.12
CA PRO A 191 23.42 0.59 3.34
C PRO A 191 23.09 1.62 2.25
N THR A 192 22.72 1.17 1.05
CA THR A 192 22.33 2.04 -0.07
C THR A 192 20.82 2.15 -0.25
N ALA A 193 20.02 1.41 0.51
CA ALA A 193 18.56 1.44 0.41
C ALA A 193 17.98 2.44 1.43
N PRO A 194 16.94 3.19 1.05
CA PRO A 194 16.22 4.06 1.97
C PRO A 194 15.44 3.25 3.01
N ALA A 195 15.47 3.68 4.27
CA ALA A 195 14.56 3.16 5.29
C ALA A 195 13.16 3.74 5.07
N MET A 196 12.20 2.88 4.72
CA MET A 196 10.82 3.27 4.40
C MET A 196 9.82 2.59 5.32
N TRP A 197 8.86 3.38 5.83
CA TRP A 197 7.73 2.92 6.63
C TRP A 197 6.45 3.01 5.80
N THR A 198 6.01 1.88 5.28
CA THR A 198 4.95 1.78 4.27
C THR A 198 3.56 1.58 4.87
N GLU A 199 3.45 1.14 6.12
CA GLU A 199 2.20 1.25 6.88
C GLU A 199 2.44 1.66 8.32
N HIS A 200 2.17 2.93 8.62
CA HIS A 200 1.97 3.40 9.97
C HIS A 200 0.49 3.32 10.32
N TRP A 201 0.13 2.48 11.28
CA TRP A 201 -1.26 2.26 11.68
C TRP A 201 -1.73 3.32 12.70
N PRO A 202 -2.37 4.44 12.31
CA PRO A 202 -2.67 5.56 13.21
C PRO A 202 -3.98 5.33 14.00
N GLY A 203 -4.51 4.13 13.93
CA GLY A 203 -5.75 3.62 14.50
C GLY A 203 -5.89 2.15 14.08
N TRP A 204 -7.10 1.63 13.93
CA TRP A 204 -7.31 0.24 13.52
C TRP A 204 -8.67 0.01 12.87
N PHE A 205 -8.80 -1.05 12.08
CA PHE A 205 -10.08 -1.48 11.52
C PHE A 205 -10.98 -2.12 12.57
N ARG A 206 -12.28 -2.22 12.29
CA ARG A 206 -13.28 -2.75 13.23
C ARG A 206 -13.87 -4.07 12.75
N TRP A 207 -14.03 -5.00 13.68
CA TRP A 207 -14.81 -6.23 13.47
C TRP A 207 -16.26 -6.07 13.93
N PHE A 208 -17.19 -6.73 13.23
CA PHE A 208 -18.56 -6.90 13.70
C PHE A 208 -18.56 -7.60 15.07
N GLY A 209 -19.29 -7.04 16.03
CA GLY A 209 -19.34 -7.55 17.41
C GLY A 209 -18.25 -7.02 18.34
N HIS A 210 -17.29 -6.24 17.84
CA HIS A 210 -16.21 -5.66 18.64
C HIS A 210 -16.40 -4.15 18.90
N ALA A 211 -15.72 -3.66 19.94
CA ALA A 211 -15.63 -2.24 20.26
C ALA A 211 -14.93 -1.45 19.14
N LYS A 212 -15.16 -0.14 19.08
CA LYS A 212 -14.45 0.74 18.14
C LYS A 212 -13.01 0.93 18.65
N PRO A 213 -11.98 0.52 17.90
CA PRO A 213 -10.60 0.79 18.28
C PRO A 213 -10.26 2.25 18.02
N THR A 214 -9.34 2.79 18.81
CA THR A 214 -8.82 4.16 18.68
C THR A 214 -7.34 4.19 19.05
N ARG A 215 -6.59 5.13 18.48
CA ARG A 215 -5.20 5.39 18.87
C ARG A 215 -5.02 6.88 19.19
N PRO A 216 -4.39 7.25 20.32
CA PRO A 216 -4.20 8.65 20.70
C PRO A 216 -3.44 9.44 19.63
N THR A 217 -3.80 10.71 19.46
CA THR A 217 -3.17 11.59 18.46
C THR A 217 -1.71 11.86 18.79
N GLU A 218 -1.42 12.02 20.08
CA GLU A 218 -0.09 12.27 20.63
C GLU A 218 0.86 11.12 20.33
N ASP A 219 0.35 9.88 20.40
CA ASP A 219 1.12 8.70 20.09
C ASP A 219 1.45 8.59 18.59
N VAL A 220 0.46 8.89 17.73
CA VAL A 220 0.66 8.98 16.27
C VAL A 220 1.73 10.02 15.92
N VAL A 221 1.65 11.22 16.51
CA VAL A 221 2.63 12.30 16.30
C VAL A 221 4.01 11.89 16.82
N TYR A 222 4.09 11.27 18.00
CA TYR A 222 5.35 10.77 18.56
C TYR A 222 6.02 9.75 17.63
N ALA A 223 5.25 8.77 17.14
CA ALA A 223 5.79 7.71 16.30
C ALA A 223 6.39 8.26 14.99
N VAL A 224 5.70 9.21 14.34
CA VAL A 224 6.16 9.86 13.10
C VAL A 224 7.36 10.76 13.37
N THR A 225 7.31 11.58 14.41
CA THR A 225 8.44 12.44 14.80
C THR A 225 9.70 11.61 15.03
N TYR A 226 9.57 10.49 15.77
CA TYR A 226 10.72 9.68 16.11
C TYR A 226 11.28 8.92 14.89
N TRP A 227 10.42 8.50 13.96
CA TRP A 227 10.83 7.91 12.69
C TRP A 227 11.73 8.85 11.88
N PHE A 228 11.28 10.08 11.62
CA PHE A 228 12.08 11.05 10.87
C PHE A 228 13.33 11.50 11.63
N ALA A 229 13.24 11.68 12.96
CA ALA A 229 14.41 12.03 13.78
C ALA A 229 15.53 10.96 13.78
N LYS A 230 15.19 9.69 13.51
CA LYS A 230 16.16 8.61 13.32
C LYS A 230 16.66 8.49 11.87
N GLY A 231 16.15 9.33 10.98
CA GLY A 231 16.50 9.42 9.56
C GLY A 231 15.78 8.39 8.69
N GLY A 232 14.56 8.00 9.06
CA GLY A 232 13.62 7.42 8.10
C GLY A 232 13.23 8.46 7.04
N CYS A 233 13.05 8.06 5.79
CA CYS A 233 12.90 9.00 4.67
C CYS A 233 11.57 8.86 3.91
N PHE A 234 10.78 7.84 4.23
CA PHE A 234 9.43 7.66 3.69
C PHE A 234 8.51 7.19 4.80
N HIS A 235 7.28 7.72 4.80
CA HIS A 235 6.26 7.41 5.79
C HIS A 235 4.87 7.46 5.13
N ALA A 236 4.08 6.41 5.30
CA ALA A 236 2.69 6.36 4.84
C ALA A 236 1.75 6.03 6.00
N TYR A 237 0.72 6.86 6.19
CA TYR A 237 -0.38 6.56 7.11
C TYR A 237 -1.30 5.50 6.50
N TYR A 238 -1.37 4.33 7.12
CA TYR A 238 -2.34 3.29 6.79
C TYR A 238 -3.41 3.22 7.88
N MET A 239 -4.50 3.99 7.83
CA MET A 239 -4.97 4.82 6.72
C MET A 239 -4.76 6.33 6.96
N TYR A 240 -4.76 7.14 5.91
CA TYR A 240 -5.01 8.60 6.03
C TYR A 240 -6.51 8.92 5.92
N HIS A 241 -7.18 8.21 5.02
CA HIS A 241 -8.63 8.10 4.91
C HIS A 241 -8.95 6.63 4.62
N GLY A 242 -9.73 5.98 5.48
CA GLY A 242 -10.11 4.59 5.25
C GLY A 242 -11.42 4.44 4.45
N GLY A 243 -12.44 5.24 4.78
CA GLY A 243 -13.70 5.26 4.03
C GLY A 243 -14.63 4.09 4.38
N THR A 244 -15.24 3.47 3.36
CA THR A 244 -16.31 2.47 3.54
C THR A 244 -16.08 1.27 2.63
N ASN A 245 -16.27 0.08 3.20
CA ASN A 245 -16.38 -1.17 2.45
C ASN A 245 -17.77 -1.26 1.80
N PHE A 246 -17.93 -0.66 0.62
CA PHE A 246 -19.22 -0.64 -0.08
C PHE A 246 -19.64 -1.99 -0.68
N GLY A 247 -20.95 -2.17 -0.77
CA GLY A 247 -21.56 -3.35 -1.39
C GLY A 247 -21.26 -4.63 -0.62
N ARG A 248 -20.89 -5.69 -1.35
CA ARG A 248 -20.65 -7.03 -0.80
C ARG A 248 -19.33 -7.64 -1.25
N TRP A 249 -18.49 -6.83 -1.89
CA TRP A 249 -17.25 -7.25 -2.54
C TRP A 249 -16.02 -6.59 -1.89
N ALA A 250 -16.25 -5.58 -1.04
CA ALA A 250 -15.27 -4.93 -0.19
C ALA A 250 -15.34 -5.50 1.24
N GLY A 251 -14.25 -5.38 2.00
CA GLY A 251 -14.16 -5.88 3.37
C GLY A 251 -13.75 -7.35 3.48
N GLY A 252 -13.02 -7.68 4.54
CA GLY A 252 -12.58 -9.04 4.88
C GLY A 252 -13.59 -9.78 5.79
N PRO A 253 -13.27 -11.02 6.17
CA PRO A 253 -14.12 -11.79 7.10
C PRO A 253 -14.39 -10.99 8.39
N TYR A 254 -15.68 -10.78 8.68
CA TYR A 254 -16.17 -10.04 9.86
C TYR A 254 -15.73 -8.57 9.96
N ILE A 255 -15.13 -7.99 8.93
CA ILE A 255 -14.78 -6.57 8.91
C ILE A 255 -16.07 -5.74 8.73
N THR A 256 -16.21 -4.66 9.50
CA THR A 256 -17.40 -3.80 9.39
C THR A 256 -17.46 -3.06 8.06
N THR A 257 -18.66 -2.64 7.66
CA THR A 257 -18.87 -1.74 6.51
C THR A 257 -18.07 -0.45 6.66
N SER A 258 -18.07 0.16 7.85
CA SER A 258 -17.20 1.30 8.13
C SER A 258 -15.74 0.86 8.14
N TYR A 259 -14.92 1.54 7.37
CA TYR A 259 -13.46 1.46 7.40
C TYR A 259 -12.85 2.78 7.91
N ASP A 260 -13.55 3.47 8.83
CA ASP A 260 -13.13 4.75 9.44
C ASP A 260 -11.70 4.76 10.01
N TYR A 261 -11.27 3.62 10.57
CA TYR A 261 -9.90 3.37 11.05
C TYR A 261 -9.38 4.29 12.18
N ASP A 262 -10.18 5.26 12.66
CA ASP A 262 -9.75 6.34 13.59
C ASP A 262 -8.61 7.21 13.03
N VAL A 263 -8.76 7.67 11.78
CA VAL A 263 -7.68 8.39 11.06
C VAL A 263 -8.00 9.84 10.74
N MET A 264 -7.08 10.51 10.05
CA MET A 264 -7.04 11.96 9.83
C MET A 264 -8.30 12.47 9.12
N LEU A 265 -8.76 11.76 8.10
CA LEU A 265 -10.06 12.00 7.48
C LEU A 265 -11.00 10.85 7.83
N ASP A 266 -12.13 11.15 8.46
CA ASP A 266 -13.10 10.14 8.86
C ASP A 266 -13.73 9.40 7.65
N GLU A 267 -14.57 8.40 7.94
CA GLU A 267 -15.30 7.63 6.91
C GLU A 267 -15.98 8.52 5.84
N TYR A 268 -16.46 9.71 6.22
CA TYR A 268 -17.19 10.62 5.33
C TYR A 268 -16.28 11.68 4.70
N GLY A 269 -14.98 11.64 4.99
CA GLY A 269 -13.98 12.56 4.50
C GLY A 269 -13.92 13.89 5.25
N LEU A 270 -14.48 13.98 6.46
CA LEU A 270 -14.36 15.15 7.33
C LEU A 270 -13.04 15.12 8.08
N GLU A 271 -12.50 16.30 8.38
CA GLU A 271 -11.26 16.44 9.15
C GLU A 271 -11.49 16.04 10.61
N ARG A 272 -10.75 15.04 11.09
CA ARG A 272 -10.87 14.55 12.46
C ARG A 272 -10.06 15.42 13.41
N TYR A 273 -10.72 16.19 14.26
CA TYR A 273 -10.06 16.90 15.37
C TYR A 273 -9.77 15.95 16.56
N PRO A 274 -8.59 16.03 17.21
CA PRO A 274 -7.44 16.87 16.88
C PRO A 274 -6.48 16.23 15.85
N LYS A 275 -6.67 14.95 15.50
CA LYS A 275 -5.72 14.12 14.76
C LYS A 275 -5.22 14.76 13.46
N TYR A 276 -6.13 15.18 12.57
CA TYR A 276 -5.80 15.86 11.32
C TYR A 276 -4.92 17.10 11.53
N HIS A 277 -5.30 17.96 12.47
CA HIS A 277 -4.63 19.24 12.69
C HIS A 277 -3.27 19.09 13.37
N HIS A 278 -3.14 18.14 14.30
CA HIS A 278 -1.86 17.85 14.95
C HIS A 278 -0.86 17.23 13.96
N THR A 279 -1.29 16.26 13.14
CA THR A 279 -0.38 15.70 12.12
C THR A 279 -0.04 16.72 11.04
N LYS A 280 -0.98 17.58 10.65
CA LYS A 280 -0.69 18.70 9.74
C LYS A 280 0.41 19.61 10.29
N ARG A 281 0.28 20.05 11.55
CA ARG A 281 1.32 20.87 12.20
C ARG A 281 2.66 20.14 12.26
N LEU A 282 2.66 18.84 12.50
CA LEU A 282 3.89 18.04 12.45
C LEU A 282 4.51 18.06 11.04
N HIS A 283 3.72 17.84 9.99
CA HIS A 283 4.24 17.87 8.61
C HIS A 283 4.80 19.25 8.25
N ASP A 284 4.12 20.33 8.62
CA ASP A 284 4.62 21.70 8.41
C ASP A 284 5.99 21.93 9.10
N ILE A 285 6.23 21.29 10.24
CA ILE A 285 7.53 21.31 10.94
C ILE A 285 8.54 20.45 10.17
N LEU A 286 8.19 19.21 9.80
CA LEU A 286 9.11 18.30 9.10
C LEU A 286 9.62 18.89 7.79
N PHE A 287 8.76 19.55 7.00
CA PHE A 287 9.18 20.20 5.76
C PHE A 287 10.12 21.40 5.97
N GLN A 288 10.11 22.05 7.15
CA GLN A 288 11.11 23.08 7.46
C GLN A 288 12.52 22.50 7.65
N PHE A 289 12.64 21.18 7.81
CA PHE A 289 13.90 20.46 7.97
C PHE A 289 14.19 19.52 6.79
N GLU A 290 13.52 19.67 5.65
CA GLU A 290 13.69 18.73 4.52
C GLU A 290 15.10 18.78 3.88
N ASP A 291 15.78 19.92 3.99
CA ASP A 291 17.13 20.16 3.45
C ASP A 291 18.27 19.89 4.47
N VAL A 292 17.94 19.43 5.68
CA VAL A 292 18.89 19.20 6.80
C VAL A 292 19.26 17.73 6.92
#